data_AF-A0A662JWT4-F1
#
_entry.id   AF-A0A662JWT4-F1
#
_cell.length_a   1.000
_cell.length_b   1.000
_cell.length_c   1.000
_cell.angle_alpha   90.00
_cell.angle_beta   90.00
_cell.angle_gamma   90.00
#
_symmetry.space_group_name_H-M   'P 1'
#
loop_
_entity.id
_entity.type
_entity.pdbx_description
1 polymer ?
#
loop_
_entity_poly.entity_id
_entity_poly.type
_entity_poly.pdbx_seq_one_letter_code
_entity_poly.pdbx_strand_id
1 'polypeptide(L)'
;MARYVASSGESLEDAVVILDAKNEIETTFAVHDFLEKRLGKLEKDWDIDDDTIIEKDNRYYDKMDIMLADGTKKTIYFDITSCWER
;
A
#
# COMPACT_ATOMS: atom_id res chain seq x y z
N MET A 1 -5.98 12.39 -9.49
CA MET A 1 -4.81 11.99 -8.70
C MET A 1 -5.38 11.16 -7.58
N ALA A 2 -4.97 9.89 -7.54
CA ALA A 2 -5.39 8.96 -6.51
C ALA A 2 -5.21 9.57 -5.11
N ARG A 3 -6.14 9.24 -4.23
CA ARG A 3 -6.09 9.60 -2.80
C ARG A 3 -6.23 8.34 -1.97
N TYR A 4 -5.97 8.42 -0.67
CA TYR A 4 -6.15 7.29 0.23
C TYR A 4 -6.99 7.63 1.45
N VAL A 5 -7.65 6.61 1.99
CA VAL A 5 -8.21 6.62 3.34
C VAL A 5 -7.24 5.87 4.24
N ALA A 6 -6.61 6.60 5.15
CA ALA A 6 -5.61 6.04 6.05
C ALA A 6 -6.24 5.08 7.07
N SER A 7 -5.57 3.96 7.31
CA SER A 7 -5.89 2.94 8.30
C SER A 7 -4.60 2.31 8.85
N SER A 8 -4.70 1.27 9.69
CA SER A 8 -3.52 0.53 10.12
C SER A 8 -2.89 -0.28 8.99
N GLY A 9 -3.67 -0.80 8.04
CA GLY A 9 -3.20 -1.66 6.97
C GLY A 9 -2.63 -2.99 7.45
N GLU A 10 -2.90 -3.42 8.68
CA GLU A 10 -2.30 -4.64 9.27
C GLU A 10 -3.07 -5.92 8.89
N SER A 11 -4.23 -5.78 8.23
CA SER A 11 -5.10 -6.85 7.73
C SER A 11 -5.77 -6.42 6.42
N LEU A 12 -6.42 -7.37 5.73
CA LEU A 12 -7.22 -7.04 4.53
C LEU A 12 -8.46 -6.21 4.89
N GLU A 13 -9.05 -6.47 6.06
CA GLU A 13 -10.22 -5.77 6.58
C GLU A 13 -9.91 -4.31 6.94
N ASP A 14 -8.69 -4.05 7.40
CA ASP A 14 -8.17 -2.72 7.74
C ASP A 14 -7.20 -2.17 6.69
N ALA A 15 -7.26 -2.65 5.44
CA ALA A 15 -6.37 -2.21 4.38
C ALA A 15 -6.49 -0.69 4.12
N VAL A 16 -5.37 -0.07 3.73
CA VAL A 16 -5.37 1.34 3.34
C VAL A 16 -6.05 1.45 1.97
N VAL A 17 -7.14 2.21 1.88
CA VAL A 17 -7.96 2.21 0.66
C VAL A 17 -7.47 3.27 -0.31
N ILE A 18 -6.99 2.87 -1.48
CA ILE A 18 -6.66 3.76 -2.60
C ILE A 18 -7.93 4.03 -3.41
N LEU A 19 -8.23 5.31 -3.62
CA LEU A 19 -9.44 5.79 -4.29
C LEU A 19 -9.07 6.63 -5.51
N ASP A 20 -9.94 6.60 -6.51
CA ASP A 20 -9.86 7.43 -7.73
C ASP A 20 -8.56 7.25 -8.54
N ALA A 21 -7.87 6.10 -8.38
CA ALA A 21 -6.69 5.76 -9.17
C ALA A 21 -7.09 5.31 -10.57
N LYS A 22 -6.55 5.96 -11.60
CA LYS A 22 -6.87 5.67 -13.00
C LYS A 22 -5.98 4.61 -13.63
N ASN A 23 -4.87 4.32 -12.98
CA ASN A 23 -3.81 3.44 -13.47
C ASN A 23 -2.85 3.14 -12.32
N GLU A 24 -1.99 2.15 -12.56
CA GLU A 24 -1.00 1.66 -11.59
C GLU A 24 -0.06 2.77 -11.11
N ILE A 25 0.34 3.71 -11.99
CA ILE A 25 1.23 4.81 -11.61
C ILE A 25 0.59 5.70 -10.54
N GLU A 26 -0.69 6.08 -10.71
CA GLU A 26 -1.40 6.86 -9.69
C GLU A 26 -1.54 6.08 -8.38
N THR A 27 -1.77 4.77 -8.46
CA THR A 27 -1.81 3.87 -7.28
C THR A 27 -0.48 3.86 -6.54
N THR A 28 0.63 3.60 -7.24
CA THR A 28 1.98 3.57 -6.66
C THR A 28 2.32 4.89 -5.98
N PHE A 29 2.01 6.04 -6.60
CA PHE A 29 2.25 7.33 -5.96
C PHE A 29 1.47 7.52 -4.65
N ALA A 30 0.20 7.11 -4.59
CA ALA A 30 -0.60 7.21 -3.38
C ALA A 30 -0.10 6.26 -2.27
N VAL A 31 0.30 5.04 -2.64
CA VAL A 31 0.90 4.05 -1.72
C VAL A 31 2.20 4.59 -1.12
N HIS A 32 3.13 5.06 -1.97
CA HIS A 32 4.39 5.62 -1.50
C HIS A 32 4.20 6.89 -0.65
N ASP A 33 3.29 7.80 -1.00
CA ASP A 33 3.01 8.98 -0.17
C ASP A 33 2.48 8.60 1.22
N PHE A 34 1.60 7.60 1.32
CA PHE A 34 1.15 7.08 2.61
C PHE A 34 2.30 6.47 3.42
N LEU A 35 3.11 5.62 2.80
CA LEU A 35 4.25 4.98 3.47
C LEU A 35 5.28 6.01 3.93
N GLU A 36 5.59 7.01 3.11
CA GLU A 36 6.54 8.04 3.47
C GLU A 36 6.09 8.88 4.67
N LYS A 37 4.80 9.24 4.70
CA LYS A 37 4.20 9.95 5.83
C LYS A 37 4.19 9.12 7.12
N ARG A 38 4.10 7.79 7.00
CA ARG A 38 3.97 6.89 8.15
C ARG A 38 5.30 6.37 8.67
N LEU A 39 6.23 6.04 7.79
CA LEU A 39 7.46 5.30 8.08
C LEU A 39 8.72 6.14 7.87
N GLY A 40 8.63 7.30 7.24
CA GLY A 40 9.78 8.13 6.89
C GLY A 40 10.25 7.88 5.45
N LYS A 41 11.52 8.14 5.15
CA LYS A 41 12.02 8.10 3.77
C LYS A 41 12.35 6.68 3.33
N LEU A 42 11.94 6.33 2.11
CA LEU A 42 12.36 5.11 1.41
C LEU A 42 13.90 5.03 1.32
N GLU A 43 14.46 3.82 1.37
CA GLU A 43 15.90 3.50 1.37
C GLU A 43 16.70 4.07 2.55
N LYS A 44 16.04 4.75 3.50
CA LYS A 44 16.66 5.30 4.71
C LYS A 44 16.02 4.76 5.98
N ASP A 45 14.71 4.92 6.09
CA ASP A 45 13.95 4.56 7.28
C ASP A 45 13.20 3.23 7.08
N TRP A 46 12.92 2.87 5.82
CA TRP A 46 12.29 1.61 5.42
C TRP A 46 12.63 1.24 3.97
N ASP A 47 12.46 -0.04 3.64
CA ASP A 47 12.62 -0.63 2.30
C ASP A 47 11.55 -1.69 2.05
N ILE A 48 11.29 -2.02 0.79
CA ILE A 48 10.35 -3.07 0.38
C ILE A 48 11.11 -4.40 0.29
N ASP A 49 10.69 -5.39 1.08
CA ASP A 49 11.22 -6.76 1.07
C ASP A 49 10.53 -7.61 0.01
N ASP A 50 9.20 -7.47 -0.13
CA ASP A 50 8.38 -8.16 -1.14
C ASP A 50 7.07 -7.39 -1.40
N ASP A 51 6.55 -7.49 -2.63
CA ASP A 51 5.25 -6.96 -3.03
C ASP A 51 4.42 -8.05 -3.72
N THR A 52 3.15 -8.19 -3.35
CA THR A 52 2.27 -9.24 -3.90
C THR A 52 0.84 -8.74 -4.07
N ILE A 53 0.30 -8.90 -5.27
CA ILE A 53 -1.13 -8.67 -5.54
C ILE A 53 -1.95 -9.87 -5.05
N ILE A 54 -2.96 -9.60 -4.24
CA ILE A 54 -3.95 -10.56 -3.75
C ILE A 54 -5.32 -10.20 -4.35
N GLU A 55 -5.95 -11.16 -5.02
CA GLU A 55 -7.34 -11.06 -5.43
C GLU A 55 -8.22 -11.84 -4.45
N LYS A 56 -9.21 -11.17 -3.85
CA LYS A 56 -10.16 -11.80 -2.91
C LYS A 56 -11.52 -11.09 -3.00
N ASP A 57 -12.59 -11.86 -3.16
CA ASP A 57 -13.97 -11.36 -3.15
C ASP A 57 -14.20 -10.17 -4.12
N ASN A 58 -13.63 -10.25 -5.33
CA ASN A 58 -13.68 -9.21 -6.37
C ASN A 58 -13.03 -7.87 -5.96
N ARG A 59 -12.12 -7.91 -4.98
CA ARG A 59 -11.23 -6.81 -4.61
C ARG A 59 -9.79 -7.20 -4.86
N TYR A 60 -8.99 -6.19 -5.19
CA TYR A 60 -7.56 -6.31 -5.42
C TYR A 60 -6.82 -5.61 -4.28
N TYR A 61 -5.89 -6.32 -3.67
CA TYR A 61 -5.06 -5.79 -2.60
C TYR A 61 -3.59 -5.89 -2.98
N ASP A 62 -2.83 -4.86 -2.65
CA ASP A 62 -1.38 -4.92 -2.63
C ASP A 62 -0.93 -5.28 -1.21
N LYS A 63 -0.21 -6.41 -1.06
CA LYS A 63 0.44 -6.80 0.19
C LYS A 63 1.91 -6.42 0.07
N MET A 64 2.31 -5.39 0.82
CA MET A 64 3.70 -4.97 0.91
C MET A 64 4.34 -5.47 2.19
N ASP A 65 5.36 -6.32 2.05
CA ASP A 65 6.25 -6.68 3.15
C ASP A 65 7.41 -5.67 3.17
N ILE A 66 7.55 -4.98 4.30
CA ILE A 66 8.43 -3.84 4.50
C ILE A 66 9.46 -4.17 5.57
N MET A 67 10.71 -3.82 5.33
CA MET A 67 11.80 -3.85 6.30
C MET A 67 12.06 -2.45 6.82
N LEU A 68 12.00 -2.24 8.13
CA LEU A 68 12.42 -0.98 8.76
C LEU A 68 13.94 -0.96 8.99
N ALA A 69 14.51 0.24 9.15
CA ALA A 69 15.95 0.42 9.37
C ALA A 69 16.51 -0.30 10.63
N ASP A 70 15.66 -0.60 11.61
CA ASP A 70 16.03 -1.38 12.80
C ASP A 70 15.97 -2.91 12.59
N GLY A 71 15.61 -3.36 11.38
CA GLY A 71 15.43 -4.77 11.02
C GLY A 71 14.04 -5.33 11.31
N THR A 72 13.12 -4.54 11.83
CA THR A 72 11.73 -4.95 12.04
C THR A 72 11.02 -5.15 10.69
N LYS A 73 10.35 -6.30 10.52
CA LYS A 73 9.46 -6.54 9.38
C LYS A 73 8.03 -6.15 9.69
N LYS A 74 7.36 -5.51 8.73
CA LYS A 74 5.94 -5.16 8.77
C LYS A 74 5.28 -5.56 7.47
N THR A 75 4.04 -6.02 7.53
CA THR A 75 3.19 -6.18 6.34
C THR A 75 2.16 -5.06 6.35
N ILE A 76 1.97 -4.38 5.22
CA ILE A 76 0.93 -3.38 5.03
C ILE A 76 0.10 -3.77 3.81
N TYR A 77 -1.21 -3.82 3.99
CA TYR A 77 -2.18 -4.10 2.94
C TYR A 77 -2.80 -2.80 2.43
N PHE A 78 -2.86 -2.67 1.10
CA PHE A 78 -3.56 -1.59 0.41
C PHE A 78 -4.70 -2.18 -0.40
N ASP A 79 -5.91 -1.66 -0.24
CA ASP A 79 -6.98 -1.94 -1.20
C ASP A 79 -6.76 -1.04 -2.41
N ILE A 80 -6.38 -1.66 -3.52
CA ILE A 80 -6.04 -1.00 -4.77
C ILE A 80 -7.15 -1.17 -5.82
N THR A 81 -8.30 -1.74 -5.44
CA THR A 81 -9.42 -2.10 -6.34
C THR A 81 -9.81 -0.98 -7.31
N SER A 82 -9.74 0.28 -6.88
CA SER A 82 -10.11 1.44 -7.72
C SER A 82 -9.33 1.54 -9.04
N CYS A 83 -8.12 0.98 -9.12
CA CYS A 83 -7.32 0.96 -10.35
C CYS A 83 -7.76 -0.13 -11.35
N TRP A 84 -8.56 -1.10 -10.92
CA TRP A 84 -9.12 -2.17 -11.75
C TRP A 84 -10.61 -1.98 -12.06
N GLU A 85 -11.29 -1.10 -11.34
CA GLU A 85 -12.65 -0.67 -11.65
C GLU A 85 -12.63 0.21 -12.93
N ARG A 86 -13.37 -0.23 -13.96
CA ARG A 86 -13.53 0.50 -15.23
C ARG A 86 -14.84 1.27 -15.28
#